data_AF-A0A497T013-F1
#
_entry.id   AF-A0A497T013-F1
#
_cell.length_a   1.000
_cell.length_b   1.000
_cell.length_c   1.000
_cell.angle_alpha   90.00
_cell.angle_beta   90.00
_cell.angle_gamma   90.00
#
_symmetry.space_group_name_H-M   'P 1'
#
loop_
_entity.id
_entity.type
_entity.pdbx_description
1 polymer ?
#
loop_
_entity_poly.entity_id
_entity_poly.type
_entity_poly.pdbx_seq_one_letter_code
_entity_poly.pdbx_strand_id
1 'polypeptide(L)'
;EPDIMFLDNTLVEEWINKSQNLKHVFSGNLVLKLADIGPENIKNIENYDYLAFDIMWGDNRYEELKTHLDLAIEKGSRIKKKYNLKGFFFGELGTERARVDKSIQTEIFRTIFERTWNKVDGYCFLGWSNLEFRFKDNDNAKEVIREWYAKL
;
A
#
# COMPACT_ATOMS: atom_id res chain seq x y z
N GLU A 1 11.57 -7.11 10.00
CA GLU A 1 10.33 -6.41 9.64
C GLU A 1 10.14 -5.21 10.57
N PRO A 2 9.68 -4.05 10.06
CA PRO A 2 9.52 -2.84 10.87
C PRO A 2 8.35 -2.89 11.85
N ASP A 3 7.54 -3.94 11.84
CA ASP A 3 6.30 -4.06 12.64
C ASP A 3 6.53 -3.98 14.16
N ILE A 4 7.76 -4.25 14.62
CA ILE A 4 8.15 -4.15 16.04
C ILE A 4 8.57 -2.71 16.41
N MET A 5 8.89 -1.83 15.45
CA MET A 5 9.42 -0.49 15.74
C MET A 5 8.37 0.59 15.94
N PHE A 6 7.11 0.44 15.53
CA PHE A 6 6.15 1.56 15.51
C PHE A 6 4.93 1.40 16.43
N LEU A 7 5.08 0.70 17.56
CA LEU A 7 4.02 0.54 18.56
C LEU A 7 3.71 1.83 19.36
N ASP A 8 4.56 2.85 19.28
CA ASP A 8 4.34 4.15 19.91
C ASP A 8 4.12 5.23 18.85
N ASN A 9 2.97 5.90 18.90
CA ASN A 9 2.64 7.06 18.06
C ASN A 9 3.74 8.14 18.13
N THR A 10 4.43 8.22 19.27
CA THR A 10 5.54 9.14 19.50
C THR A 10 6.69 8.91 18.52
N LEU A 11 7.01 7.66 18.18
CA LEU A 11 8.09 7.34 17.25
C LEU A 11 7.71 7.70 15.80
N VAL A 12 6.45 7.49 15.40
CA VAL A 12 5.95 7.89 14.08
C VAL A 12 6.04 9.41 13.92
N GLU A 13 5.58 10.16 14.93
CA GLU A 13 5.67 11.62 14.95
C GLU A 13 7.13 12.11 14.92
N GLU A 14 8.04 11.46 15.64
CA GLU A 14 9.48 11.77 15.59
C GLU A 14 10.09 11.56 14.21
N TRP A 15 9.78 10.44 13.56
CA TRP A 15 10.29 10.14 12.22
C TRP A 15 9.78 11.14 11.19
N ILE A 16 8.49 11.46 11.25
CA ILE A 16 7.90 12.50 10.41
C ILE A 16 8.60 13.84 10.67
N ASN A 17 8.82 14.22 11.92
CA ASN A 17 9.49 15.49 12.24
C ASN A 17 10.93 15.53 11.71
N LYS A 18 11.69 14.44 11.88
CA LYS A 18 13.06 14.34 11.36
C LYS A 18 13.10 14.40 9.83
N SER A 19 12.14 13.77 9.15
CA SER A 19 12.10 13.75 7.68
C SER A 19 11.77 15.11 7.07
N GLN A 20 11.15 16.03 7.81
CA GLN A 20 10.86 17.39 7.29
C GLN A 20 12.15 18.11 6.89
N ASN A 21 13.23 17.85 7.61
CA ASN A 21 14.55 18.37 7.30
C ASN A 21 15.16 17.76 6.03
N LEU A 22 14.58 16.73 5.42
CA LEU A 22 15.12 16.17 4.16
C LEU A 22 14.63 16.97 2.94
N LYS A 23 13.52 17.70 3.04
CA LYS A 23 12.90 18.36 1.88
C LYS A 23 13.81 19.43 1.25
N HIS A 24 14.64 20.11 2.04
CA HIS A 24 15.54 21.14 1.51
C HIS A 24 16.73 20.58 0.71
N VAL A 25 17.06 19.30 0.87
CA VAL A 25 18.14 18.63 0.12
C VAL A 25 17.63 17.67 -0.95
N PHE A 26 16.34 17.32 -0.93
CA PHE A 26 15.75 16.36 -1.86
C PHE A 26 14.84 17.03 -2.89
N SER A 27 15.20 16.91 -4.17
CA SER A 27 14.39 17.35 -5.31
C SER A 27 13.47 16.23 -5.78
N GLY A 28 12.33 16.04 -5.11
CA GLY A 28 11.34 15.05 -5.52
C GLY A 28 10.08 15.03 -4.68
N ASN A 29 9.19 14.10 -5.01
CA ASN A 29 7.99 13.82 -4.24
C ASN A 29 8.35 13.01 -2.99
N LEU A 30 7.88 13.43 -1.82
CA LEU A 30 8.01 12.67 -0.58
C LEU A 30 6.78 11.78 -0.39
N VAL A 31 7.00 10.52 -0.04
CA VAL A 31 5.96 9.54 0.24
C VAL A 31 6.06 9.11 1.69
N LEU A 32 4.98 9.24 2.46
CA LEU A 32 4.88 8.63 3.78
C LEU A 32 4.31 7.22 3.61
N LYS A 33 5.11 6.20 3.92
CA LYS A 33 4.73 4.79 3.83
C LYS A 33 4.28 4.29 5.19
N LEU A 34 3.13 3.63 5.24
CA LEU A 34 2.51 3.09 6.45
C LEU A 34 2.46 1.57 6.33
N ALA A 35 2.86 0.87 7.40
CA ALA A 35 2.57 -0.54 7.56
C ALA A 35 1.06 -0.71 7.77
N ASP A 36 0.44 -1.57 6.96
CA ASP A 36 -1.00 -1.77 6.88
C ASP A 36 -1.75 -0.42 6.78
N ILE A 37 -2.76 -0.16 7.63
CA ILE A 37 -3.52 1.09 7.62
C ILE A 37 -2.84 2.22 8.42
N GLY A 38 -1.79 1.94 9.21
CA GLY A 38 -1.13 2.90 10.09
C GLY A 38 -2.03 3.51 11.19
N PRO A 39 -1.56 4.51 11.97
CA PRO A 39 -2.31 5.09 13.10
C PRO A 39 -3.45 6.02 12.66
N GLU A 40 -4.52 6.13 13.46
CA GLU A 40 -5.74 6.90 13.11
C GLU A 40 -5.47 8.40 12.87
N ASN A 41 -4.55 8.96 13.64
CA ASN A 41 -4.12 10.35 13.51
C ASN A 41 -2.64 10.39 13.15
N ILE A 42 -2.31 11.16 12.10
CA ILE A 42 -0.93 11.40 11.68
C ILE A 42 -0.68 12.90 11.72
N LYS A 43 0.22 13.34 12.60
CA LYS A 43 0.60 14.75 12.69
C LYS A 43 1.71 15.08 11.69
N ASN A 44 1.81 16.36 11.33
CA ASN A 44 2.95 16.92 10.59
C ASN A 44 3.21 16.29 9.20
N ILE A 45 2.16 15.80 8.53
CA ILE A 45 2.28 15.22 7.20
C ILE A 45 2.30 16.26 6.07
N GLU A 46 2.21 17.54 6.39
CA GLU A 46 1.91 18.62 5.42
C GLU A 46 2.97 18.82 4.34
N ASN A 47 4.22 18.37 4.57
CA ASN A 47 5.28 18.45 3.56
C ASN A 47 5.46 17.14 2.76
N TYR A 48 4.57 16.16 2.95
CA TYR A 48 4.52 14.98 2.11
C TYR A 48 3.66 15.23 0.87
N ASP A 49 4.02 14.56 -0.22
CA ASP A 49 3.32 14.64 -1.49
C ASP A 49 2.31 13.50 -1.64
N TYR A 50 2.64 12.30 -1.13
CA TYR A 50 1.80 11.10 -1.24
C TYR A 50 1.79 10.27 0.05
N LEU A 51 0.78 9.39 0.16
CA LEU A 51 0.75 8.27 1.12
C LEU A 51 0.93 6.95 0.39
N ALA A 52 1.58 5.99 1.06
CA ALA A 52 1.65 4.61 0.63
C ALA A 52 1.18 3.69 1.78
N PHE A 53 0.37 2.69 1.46
CA PHE A 53 -0.08 1.67 2.40
C PHE A 53 0.51 0.31 2.02
N ASP A 54 1.14 -0.37 2.97
CA ASP A 54 1.71 -1.71 2.80
C ASP A 54 0.74 -2.75 3.36
N ILE A 55 -0.07 -3.34 2.50
CA ILE A 55 -1.12 -4.27 2.91
C ILE A 55 -0.58 -5.70 2.86
N MET A 56 -0.50 -6.32 4.03
CA MET A 56 -0.23 -7.74 4.20
C MET A 56 -1.47 -8.44 4.74
N TRP A 57 -1.69 -9.69 4.35
CA TRP A 57 -2.80 -10.51 4.84
C TRP A 57 -2.40 -11.99 4.96
N GLY A 58 -3.03 -12.72 5.87
CA GLY A 58 -2.74 -14.12 6.18
C GLY A 58 -3.84 -15.11 5.79
N ASP A 59 -5.07 -14.63 5.55
CA ASP A 59 -6.21 -15.49 5.23
C ASP A 59 -6.22 -15.98 3.77
N ASN A 60 -6.71 -17.21 3.55
CA ASN A 60 -6.81 -17.82 2.22
C ASN A 60 -8.12 -17.50 1.48
N ARG A 61 -9.07 -16.82 2.14
CA ARG A 61 -10.38 -16.45 1.56
C ARG A 61 -10.47 -14.97 1.17
N TYR A 62 -9.36 -14.25 1.28
CA TYR A 62 -9.21 -12.85 0.89
C TYR A 62 -10.10 -11.89 1.68
N GLU A 63 -10.77 -12.31 2.75
CA GLU A 63 -11.66 -11.41 3.49
C GLU A 63 -10.85 -10.37 4.25
N GLU A 64 -9.69 -10.75 4.79
CA GLU A 64 -8.74 -9.82 5.41
C GLU A 64 -8.22 -8.82 4.38
N LEU A 65 -7.77 -9.31 3.22
CA LEU A 65 -7.33 -8.46 2.10
C LEU A 65 -8.42 -7.43 1.75
N LYS A 66 -9.66 -7.88 1.54
CA LYS A 66 -10.78 -7.01 1.17
C LYS A 66 -11.02 -5.93 2.22
N THR A 67 -11.03 -6.30 3.51
CA THR A 67 -11.19 -5.34 4.61
C THR A 67 -10.06 -4.32 4.63
N HIS A 68 -8.81 -4.75 4.52
CA HIS A 68 -7.66 -3.83 4.53
C HIS A 68 -7.66 -2.89 3.33
N LEU A 69 -8.01 -3.38 2.13
CA LEU A 69 -8.17 -2.54 0.94
C LEU A 69 -9.25 -1.47 1.14
N ASP A 70 -10.42 -1.84 1.67
CA ASP A 70 -11.53 -0.90 1.88
C ASP A 70 -11.15 0.18 2.92
N LEU A 71 -10.51 -0.23 4.03
CA LEU A 71 -10.03 0.69 5.07
C LEU A 71 -8.94 1.63 4.55
N ALA A 72 -7.99 1.12 3.74
CA ALA A 72 -6.94 1.93 3.14
C ALA A 72 -7.50 2.95 2.14
N ILE A 73 -8.52 2.59 1.34
CA ILE A 73 -9.20 3.52 0.44
C ILE A 73 -9.88 4.64 1.23
N GLU A 74 -10.65 4.30 2.26
CA GLU A 74 -11.37 5.28 3.08
C GLU A 74 -10.40 6.24 3.75
N LYS A 75 -9.38 5.69 4.42
CA LYS A 75 -8.36 6.45 5.13
C LYS A 75 -7.51 7.29 4.19
N GLY A 76 -7.02 6.69 3.10
CA GLY A 76 -6.22 7.38 2.08
C GLY A 76 -6.97 8.56 1.49
N SER A 77 -8.24 8.37 1.12
CA SER A 77 -9.09 9.44 0.58
C SER A 77 -9.31 10.57 1.60
N ARG A 78 -9.59 10.22 2.85
CA ARG A 78 -9.79 11.19 3.94
C ARG A 78 -8.52 12.00 4.21
N ILE A 79 -7.36 11.35 4.33
CA ILE A 79 -6.10 12.02 4.62
C ILE A 79 -5.62 12.85 3.43
N LYS A 80 -5.72 12.31 2.20
CA LYS A 80 -5.44 13.04 0.94
C LYS A 80 -6.19 14.36 0.91
N LYS A 81 -7.50 14.33 1.19
CA LYS A 81 -8.33 15.55 1.23
C LYS A 81 -7.96 16.47 2.40
N LYS A 82 -7.77 15.93 3.60
CA LYS A 82 -7.49 16.73 4.81
C LYS A 82 -6.20 17.53 4.70
N TYR A 83 -5.16 16.96 4.08
CA TYR A 83 -3.83 17.55 4.01
C TYR A 83 -3.42 17.97 2.59
N ASN A 84 -4.36 17.97 1.64
CA ASN A 84 -4.15 18.36 0.25
C ASN A 84 -2.98 17.63 -0.43
N LEU A 85 -2.88 16.32 -0.22
CA LEU A 85 -1.83 15.49 -0.81
C LEU A 85 -2.12 15.25 -2.30
N LYS A 86 -1.07 15.03 -3.10
CA LYS A 86 -1.20 14.72 -4.54
C LYS A 86 -1.93 13.40 -4.77
N GLY A 87 -1.74 12.43 -3.89
CA GLY A 87 -2.40 11.14 -3.99
C GLY A 87 -2.07 10.15 -2.89
N PHE A 88 -2.65 8.96 -3.00
CA PHE A 88 -2.24 7.79 -2.24
C PHE A 88 -2.26 6.53 -3.11
N PHE A 89 -1.40 5.58 -2.79
CA PHE A 89 -1.26 4.32 -3.52
C PHE A 89 -0.97 3.17 -2.57
N PHE A 90 -1.06 1.94 -3.07
CA PHE A 90 -0.57 0.78 -2.34
C PHE A 90 0.94 0.66 -2.55
N GLY A 91 1.72 0.78 -1.47
CA GLY A 91 3.18 0.69 -1.49
C GLY A 91 3.68 -0.75 -1.57
N GLU A 92 2.99 -1.66 -0.89
CA GLU A 92 3.21 -3.10 -0.94
C GLU A 92 1.88 -3.84 -0.82
N LEU A 93 1.78 -4.96 -1.51
CA LEU A 93 0.65 -5.88 -1.45
C LEU A 93 1.23 -7.30 -1.42
N GLY A 94 1.11 -8.00 -0.29
CA GLY A 94 1.77 -9.29 -0.10
C GLY A 94 1.06 -10.24 0.84
N THR A 95 1.31 -11.53 0.64
CA THR A 95 0.88 -12.62 1.52
C THR A 95 1.85 -13.79 1.38
N GLU A 96 1.86 -14.70 2.36
CA GLU A 96 2.79 -15.84 2.39
C GLU A 96 2.71 -16.67 1.10
N ARG A 97 3.83 -16.77 0.39
CA ARG A 97 3.94 -17.45 -0.91
C ARG A 97 3.53 -18.92 -0.85
N ALA A 98 3.69 -19.57 0.31
CA ALA A 98 3.29 -20.96 0.51
C ALA A 98 1.77 -21.17 0.38
N ARG A 99 0.97 -20.12 0.66
CA ARG A 99 -0.49 -20.15 0.63
C ARG A 99 -1.08 -19.78 -0.72
N VAL A 100 -0.25 -19.23 -1.62
CA VAL A 100 -0.71 -18.68 -2.89
C VAL A 100 -0.21 -19.53 -4.03
N ASP A 101 -1.09 -20.36 -4.59
CA ASP A 101 -0.88 -20.95 -5.91
C ASP A 101 -1.18 -19.94 -7.04
N LYS A 102 -1.01 -20.37 -8.30
CA LYS A 102 -1.26 -19.49 -9.44
C LYS A 102 -2.74 -19.10 -9.58
N SER A 103 -3.68 -19.98 -9.24
CA SER A 103 -5.11 -19.67 -9.31
C SER A 103 -5.47 -18.62 -8.27
N ILE A 104 -5.02 -18.81 -7.04
CA ILE A 104 -5.20 -17.89 -5.91
C ILE A 104 -4.60 -16.52 -6.24
N GLN A 105 -3.41 -16.51 -6.81
CA GLN A 105 -2.77 -15.26 -7.23
C GLN A 105 -3.59 -14.49 -8.26
N THR A 106 -4.16 -15.18 -9.26
CA THR A 106 -5.01 -14.53 -10.27
C THR A 106 -6.24 -13.89 -9.62
N GLU A 107 -6.87 -14.58 -8.66
CA GLU A 107 -8.01 -14.04 -7.90
C GLU A 107 -7.62 -12.87 -6.98
N ILE A 108 -6.42 -12.88 -6.41
CA ILE A 108 -5.87 -11.74 -5.65
C ILE A 108 -5.81 -10.50 -6.52
N PHE A 109 -5.18 -10.59 -7.70
CA PHE A 109 -5.09 -9.43 -8.61
C PHE A 109 -6.47 -8.95 -9.07
N ARG A 110 -7.37 -9.89 -9.39
CA ARG A 110 -8.75 -9.56 -9.76
C ARG A 110 -9.45 -8.79 -8.64
N THR A 111 -9.38 -9.31 -7.41
CA THR A 111 -9.97 -8.69 -6.21
C THR A 111 -9.42 -7.28 -5.97
N ILE A 112 -8.09 -7.12 -6.06
CA ILE A 112 -7.44 -5.83 -5.88
C ILE A 112 -7.98 -4.82 -6.90
N PHE A 113 -7.92 -5.13 -8.19
CA PHE A 113 -8.36 -4.17 -9.21
C PHE A 113 -9.87 -3.90 -9.15
N GLU A 114 -10.72 -4.93 -9.02
CA GLU A 114 -12.18 -4.74 -8.91
C GLU A 114 -12.57 -3.78 -7.78
N ARG A 115 -11.87 -3.85 -6.65
CA ARG A 115 -12.20 -3.04 -5.48
C ARG A 115 -11.61 -1.64 -5.51
N THR A 116 -10.42 -1.49 -6.07
CA THR A 116 -9.59 -0.29 -5.87
C THR A 116 -9.42 0.56 -7.12
N TRP A 117 -9.77 0.05 -8.31
CA TRP A 117 -9.62 0.79 -9.57
C TRP A 117 -10.37 2.12 -9.53
N ASN A 118 -9.73 3.19 -10.01
CA ASN A 118 -10.21 4.58 -9.94
C ASN A 118 -10.47 5.14 -8.52
N LYS A 119 -10.11 4.41 -7.46
CA LYS A 119 -10.22 4.88 -6.06
C LYS A 119 -8.86 5.16 -5.43
N VAL A 120 -7.78 4.74 -6.07
CA VAL A 120 -6.38 4.96 -5.65
C VAL A 120 -5.60 5.58 -6.80
N ASP A 121 -4.51 6.28 -6.49
CA ASP A 121 -3.69 6.99 -7.48
C ASP A 121 -2.57 6.10 -8.06
N GLY A 122 -2.43 4.86 -7.58
CA GLY A 122 -1.48 3.90 -8.14
C GLY A 122 -1.33 2.62 -7.32
N TYR A 123 -0.49 1.73 -7.84
CA TYR A 123 -0.13 0.45 -7.24
C TYR A 123 1.37 0.24 -7.36
N CYS A 124 1.98 -0.22 -6.28
CA CYS A 124 3.31 -0.81 -6.28
C CYS A 124 3.17 -2.28 -5.89
N PHE A 125 3.16 -3.15 -6.89
CA PHE A 125 3.20 -4.59 -6.68
C PHE A 125 4.66 -5.02 -6.52
N LEU A 126 5.20 -4.93 -5.32
CA LEU A 126 6.55 -5.43 -5.06
C LEU A 126 6.58 -6.97 -5.13
N GLY A 127 7.19 -7.51 -6.19
CA GLY A 127 8.22 -8.51 -5.96
C GLY A 127 9.47 -7.79 -5.45
N TRP A 128 10.55 -8.50 -5.12
CA TRP A 128 11.85 -7.92 -4.69
C TRP A 128 12.07 -7.82 -3.19
N SER A 129 12.00 -8.99 -2.56
CA SER A 129 13.11 -9.52 -1.77
C SER A 129 12.97 -11.05 -1.72
N ASN A 130 13.97 -11.77 -1.24
CA ASN A 130 13.84 -13.21 -0.91
C ASN A 130 12.89 -13.45 0.30
N LEU A 131 12.11 -12.44 0.71
CA LEU A 131 11.10 -12.58 1.74
C LEU A 131 9.94 -13.46 1.25
N GLU A 132 9.25 -14.05 2.22
CA GLU A 132 8.18 -15.03 2.00
C GLU A 132 6.97 -14.46 1.24
N PHE A 133 6.94 -13.16 0.93
CA PHE A 133 5.80 -12.42 0.40
C PHE A 133 5.92 -12.08 -1.11
N ARG A 134 6.40 -13.03 -1.93
CA ARG A 134 6.56 -12.83 -3.39
C ARG A 134 5.49 -13.56 -4.21
N PHE A 135 4.84 -12.80 -5.10
CA PHE A 135 3.99 -13.29 -6.19
C PHE A 135 4.73 -14.25 -7.15
N LYS A 136 4.08 -15.36 -7.54
CA LYS A 136 4.63 -16.31 -8.52
C LYS A 136 4.63 -15.70 -9.93
N ASP A 137 5.52 -16.17 -10.79
CA ASP A 137 5.42 -15.86 -12.21
C ASP A 137 4.20 -16.58 -12.82
N ASN A 138 3.21 -15.81 -13.25
CA ASN A 138 1.87 -16.30 -13.58
C ASN A 138 1.22 -15.48 -14.69
N ASP A 139 1.07 -16.10 -15.86
CA ASP A 139 0.57 -15.42 -17.05
C ASP A 139 -0.91 -15.03 -16.95
N ASN A 140 -1.72 -15.82 -16.22
CA ASN A 140 -3.13 -15.46 -15.99
C ASN A 140 -3.25 -14.20 -15.13
N ALA A 141 -2.41 -14.06 -14.10
CA ALA A 141 -2.36 -12.85 -13.30
C ALA A 141 -1.87 -11.63 -14.11
N LYS A 142 -0.87 -11.82 -14.98
CA LYS A 142 -0.43 -10.77 -15.92
C LYS A 142 -1.56 -10.34 -16.85
N GLU A 143 -2.38 -11.29 -17.32
CA GLU A 143 -3.50 -10.97 -18.20
C GLU A 143 -4.57 -10.14 -17.49
N VAL A 144 -4.91 -10.48 -16.24
CA VAL A 144 -5.80 -9.63 -15.41
C VAL A 144 -5.26 -8.20 -15.32
N ILE A 145 -3.96 -8.02 -15.06
CA ILE A 145 -3.35 -6.68 -15.04
C ILE A 145 -3.54 -5.99 -16.40
N ARG A 146 -3.21 -6.66 -17.51
CA ARG A 146 -3.36 -6.08 -18.86
C ARG A 146 -4.79 -5.66 -19.16
N GLU A 147 -5.77 -6.53 -18.87
CA GLU A 147 -7.18 -6.25 -19.09
C GLU A 147 -7.62 -4.97 -18.37
N TRP A 148 -7.22 -4.78 -17.11
CA TRP A 148 -7.57 -3.58 -16.35
C TRP A 148 -6.91 -2.31 -16.89
N TYR A 149 -5.62 -2.37 -17.22
CA TYR A 149 -4.91 -1.22 -17.81
C TYR A 149 -5.33 -0.92 -19.25
N ALA A 150 -5.93 -1.88 -19.97
CA ALA A 150 -6.47 -1.69 -21.31
C ALA A 150 -7.90 -1.11 -21.33
N LYS A 151 -8.58 -0.99 -20.18
CA LYS A 151 -9.91 -0.36 -20.07
C LYS A 151 -9.89 1.18 -20.21
N LEU A 152 -8.76 1.76 -20.62
CA LEU A 152 -8.57 3.19 -20.82
C LEU A 152 -9.22 3.69 -22.12
#